data_AF-A0A2R6DZK8-F1
#
_entry.id   AF-A0A2R6DZK8-F1
#
_cell.length_a   1.000
_cell.length_b   1.000
_cell.length_c   1.000
_cell.angle_alpha   90.00
_cell.angle_beta   90.00
_cell.angle_gamma   90.00
#
_symmetry.space_group_name_H-M   'P 1'
#
loop_
_entity.id
_entity.type
_entity.pdbx_description
1 polymer ?
#
loop_
_entity_poly.entity_id
_entity_poly.type
_entity_poly.pdbx_seq_one_letter_code
_entity_poly.pdbx_strand_id
1 'polypeptide(L)'
;MDELQRKVEQAREEVAKRIVGQQSVVEQLFVTVLADGNALLESNPGLGKTTMVRTVAEVTDLTFSRIQNTPDLMPSDITGTEIIRESDTGREFVFEKGPVFANVVLADEINRATPKTQAALLEAMQERQVTAAGETYELPDPFFVLATQNPIDQGGTYALPEAQTDRFMLKLLVDYPEYDEEQTIVDIYTKGSETVPVERALTREEIRAAQRHVRDV
;
A
#
# COMPACT_ATOMS: atom_id res chain seq x y z
N MET A 1 -13.25 17.09 -15.17
CA MET A 1 -12.99 15.69 -15.58
C MET A 1 -11.74 15.60 -16.45
N ASP A 2 -11.65 16.38 -17.53
CA ASP A 2 -10.50 16.37 -18.45
C ASP A 2 -9.15 16.68 -17.78
N GLU A 3 -9.10 17.64 -16.85
CA GLU A 3 -7.87 17.95 -16.12
C GLU A 3 -7.41 16.80 -15.21
N LEU A 4 -8.35 16.14 -14.53
CA LEU A 4 -8.06 15.00 -13.67
C LEU A 4 -7.55 13.81 -14.50
N GLN A 5 -8.21 13.52 -15.63
CA GLN A 5 -7.75 12.49 -16.56
C GLN A 5 -6.32 12.76 -17.03
N ARG A 6 -6.00 14.00 -17.40
CA ARG A 6 -4.65 14.41 -17.79
C ARG A 6 -3.62 14.21 -16.67
N LYS A 7 -3.97 14.55 -15.42
CA LYS A 7 -3.07 14.36 -14.26
C LYS A 7 -2.86 12.89 -13.92
N VAL A 8 -3.90 12.06 -14.04
CA VAL A 8 -3.77 10.61 -13.87
C VAL A 8 -2.89 10.01 -14.95
N GLU A 9 -3.03 10.44 -16.21
CA GLU A 9 -2.14 9.99 -17.28
C GLU A 9 -0.68 10.39 -17.01
N GLN A 10 -0.45 11.65 -16.63
CA GLN A 10 0.88 12.12 -16.23
C GLN A 10 1.44 11.30 -15.05
N ALA A 11 0.61 10.95 -14.07
CA ALA A 11 1.02 10.12 -12.96
C ALA A 11 1.43 8.70 -13.41
N ARG A 12 0.72 8.12 -14.37
CA ARG A 12 1.05 6.81 -14.96
C ARG A 12 2.38 6.87 -15.73
N GLU A 13 2.61 7.95 -16.50
CA GLU A 13 3.87 8.19 -17.21
C GLU A 13 5.04 8.31 -16.23
N GLU A 14 4.88 9.01 -15.11
CA GLU A 14 5.91 9.11 -14.07
C GLU A 14 6.21 7.76 -13.42
N VAL A 15 5.19 6.94 -13.15
CA VAL A 15 5.39 5.57 -12.63
C VAL A 15 6.12 4.68 -13.65
N ALA A 16 5.80 4.81 -14.94
CA ALA A 16 6.41 4.03 -16.02
C ALA A 16 7.93 4.28 -16.18
N LYS A 17 8.45 5.40 -15.66
CA LYS A 17 9.90 5.65 -15.63
C LYS A 17 10.67 4.65 -14.75
N ARG A 18 10.00 4.07 -13.74
CA ARG A 18 10.59 3.09 -12.81
C ARG A 18 10.04 1.68 -13.01
N ILE A 19 8.82 1.55 -13.52
CA ILE A 19 8.10 0.28 -13.59
C ILE A 19 7.86 -0.09 -15.05
N VAL A 20 8.50 -1.17 -15.49
CA VAL A 20 8.43 -1.69 -16.86
C VAL A 20 7.53 -2.92 -16.89
N GLY A 21 6.70 -3.05 -17.93
CA GLY A 21 5.88 -4.23 -18.20
C GLY A 21 4.69 -4.47 -17.27
N GLN A 22 4.30 -3.47 -16.48
CA GLN A 22 3.19 -3.60 -15.51
C GLN A 22 2.14 -2.49 -15.67
N GLN A 23 1.91 -2.01 -16.90
CA GLN A 23 1.01 -0.87 -17.16
C GLN A 23 -0.43 -1.13 -16.74
N SER A 24 -0.91 -2.37 -16.92
CA SER A 24 -2.26 -2.80 -16.50
C SER A 24 -2.40 -2.81 -14.97
N VAL A 25 -1.38 -3.27 -14.25
CA VAL A 25 -1.36 -3.28 -12.78
C VAL A 25 -1.32 -1.84 -12.24
N VAL A 26 -0.51 -0.97 -12.84
CA VAL A 26 -0.45 0.45 -12.49
C VAL A 26 -1.79 1.13 -12.73
N GLU A 27 -2.47 0.83 -13.83
CA GLU A 27 -3.83 1.31 -14.11
C GLU A 27 -4.81 0.93 -13.00
N GLN A 28 -4.86 -0.35 -12.67
CA GLN A 28 -5.75 -0.90 -11.67
C GLN A 28 -5.45 -0.33 -10.27
N LEU A 29 -4.18 -0.03 -9.96
CA LEU A 29 -3.81 0.68 -8.73
C LEU A 29 -4.39 2.09 -8.70
N PHE A 30 -4.23 2.89 -9.76
CA PHE A 30 -4.84 4.22 -9.81
C PHE A 30 -6.36 4.15 -9.75
N VAL A 31 -7.00 3.21 -10.44
CA VAL A 31 -8.45 2.97 -10.34
C VAL A 31 -8.84 2.69 -8.89
N THR A 32 -8.12 1.81 -8.20
CA THR A 32 -8.40 1.46 -6.80
C THR A 32 -8.27 2.68 -5.88
N VAL A 33 -7.19 3.47 -6.02
CA VAL A 33 -6.96 4.67 -5.22
C VAL A 33 -8.07 5.71 -5.47
N LEU A 34 -8.42 5.96 -6.73
CA LEU A 34 -9.44 6.95 -7.10
C LEU A 34 -10.86 6.52 -6.72
N ALA A 35 -11.11 5.21 -6.65
CA ALA A 35 -12.36 4.64 -6.14
C ALA A 35 -12.39 4.49 -4.61
N ASP A 36 -11.31 4.89 -3.93
CA ASP A 36 -11.14 4.79 -2.48
C ASP A 36 -11.27 3.33 -1.95
N GLY A 37 -10.81 2.38 -2.75
CA GLY A 37 -10.75 0.96 -2.43
C GLY A 37 -9.38 0.49 -1.94
N ASN A 38 -9.26 -0.81 -1.72
CA ASN A 38 -8.00 -1.50 -1.40
C ASN A 38 -7.79 -2.63 -2.40
N ALA A 39 -6.54 -3.06 -2.61
CA ALA A 39 -6.22 -4.11 -3.58
C ALA A 39 -5.42 -5.26 -2.94
N LEU A 40 -5.68 -6.46 -3.44
CA LEU A 40 -4.90 -7.66 -3.16
C LEU A 40 -4.06 -7.99 -4.38
N LEU A 41 -2.75 -8.09 -4.24
CA LEU A 41 -1.82 -8.37 -5.31
C LEU A 41 -1.22 -9.76 -5.15
N GLU A 42 -1.53 -10.66 -6.07
CA GLU A 42 -0.89 -11.97 -6.17
C GLU A 42 0.24 -11.92 -7.17
N SER A 43 1.45 -12.29 -6.73
CA SER A 43 2.57 -12.39 -7.65
C SER A 43 3.79 -13.02 -7.02
N ASN A 44 4.69 -13.50 -7.88
CA ASN A 44 5.97 -14.08 -7.48
C ASN A 44 6.90 -13.05 -6.80
N PRO A 45 7.80 -13.51 -5.91
CA PRO A 45 8.81 -12.65 -5.30
C PRO A 45 9.70 -11.97 -6.34
N GLY A 46 10.12 -10.74 -6.06
CA GLY A 46 11.13 -10.03 -6.87
C GLY A 46 10.59 -9.18 -8.02
N LEU A 47 9.27 -9.11 -8.24
CA LEU A 47 8.66 -8.35 -9.36
C LEU A 47 8.47 -6.83 -9.09
N GLY A 48 9.31 -6.23 -8.25
CA GLY A 48 9.33 -4.77 -8.08
C GLY A 48 8.12 -4.14 -7.37
N LYS A 49 7.26 -4.92 -6.70
CA LYS A 49 6.03 -4.45 -6.01
C LYS A 49 6.28 -3.30 -5.05
N THR A 50 7.33 -3.40 -4.23
CA THR A 50 7.69 -2.34 -3.27
C THR A 50 8.06 -1.05 -4.00
N THR A 51 8.80 -1.15 -5.11
CA THR A 51 9.17 0.00 -5.94
C THR A 51 7.94 0.61 -6.60
N MET A 52 7.02 -0.21 -7.11
CA MET A 52 5.78 0.25 -7.72
C MET A 52 4.94 1.07 -6.75
N VAL A 53 4.60 0.51 -5.59
CA VAL A 53 3.73 1.18 -4.61
C VAL A 53 4.39 2.44 -4.04
N ARG A 54 5.69 2.37 -3.75
CA ARG A 54 6.44 3.56 -3.32
C ARG A 54 6.43 4.65 -4.38
N THR A 55 6.60 4.30 -5.64
CA THR A 55 6.58 5.26 -6.75
C THR A 55 5.19 5.87 -6.92
N VAL A 56 4.13 5.09 -6.82
CA VAL A 56 2.75 5.60 -6.80
C VAL A 56 2.58 6.62 -5.68
N ALA A 57 3.02 6.30 -4.46
CA ALA A 57 2.93 7.21 -3.32
C ALA A 57 3.73 8.52 -3.53
N GLU A 58 4.95 8.44 -4.09
CA GLU A 58 5.77 9.61 -4.42
C GLU A 58 5.10 10.51 -5.46
N VAL A 59 4.54 9.93 -6.53
CA VAL A 59 3.89 10.66 -7.63
C VAL A 59 2.56 11.30 -7.20
N THR A 60 1.94 10.76 -6.15
CA THR A 60 0.63 11.20 -5.62
C THR A 60 0.70 12.07 -4.36
N ASP A 61 1.91 12.41 -3.91
CA ASP A 61 2.15 13.14 -2.66
C ASP A 61 1.50 12.47 -1.42
N LEU A 62 1.57 11.14 -1.39
CA LEU A 62 1.03 10.32 -0.31
C LEU A 62 2.18 9.74 0.53
N THR A 63 1.97 9.67 1.84
CA THR A 63 2.93 8.99 2.73
C THR A 63 2.90 7.48 2.50
N PHE A 64 4.09 6.86 2.48
CA PHE A 64 4.24 5.42 2.25
C PHE A 64 4.73 4.71 3.50
N SER A 65 4.16 3.54 3.77
CA SER A 65 4.62 2.61 4.79
C SER A 65 4.61 1.17 4.26
N ARG A 66 5.55 0.37 4.74
CA ARG A 66 5.66 -1.05 4.39
C ARG A 66 5.58 -1.90 5.66
N ILE A 67 4.69 -2.89 5.63
CA ILE A 67 4.53 -3.90 6.65
C ILE A 67 4.94 -5.23 6.03
N GLN A 68 5.99 -5.84 6.56
CA GLN A 68 6.36 -7.20 6.19
C GLN A 68 5.64 -8.15 7.14
N ASN A 69 4.66 -8.91 6.63
CA ASN A 69 3.97 -9.88 7.45
C ASN A 69 4.87 -11.09 7.71
N THR A 70 5.04 -11.40 8.98
CA THR A 70 5.78 -12.57 9.46
C THR A 70 4.94 -13.32 10.50
N PRO A 71 5.25 -14.61 10.77
CA PRO A 71 4.48 -15.39 11.74
C PRO A 71 4.50 -14.85 13.17
N ASP A 72 5.51 -14.06 13.51
CA ASP A 72 5.73 -13.43 14.82
C ASP A 72 5.17 -12.00 14.93
N LEU A 73 4.72 -11.41 13.81
CA LEU A 73 4.16 -10.06 13.81
C LEU A 73 2.88 -9.99 14.65
N MET A 74 2.82 -9.06 15.59
CA MET A 74 1.68 -8.86 16.48
C MET A 74 0.72 -7.79 15.93
N PRO A 75 -0.57 -7.83 16.30
CA PRO A 75 -1.53 -6.77 15.95
C PRO A 75 -1.03 -5.35 16.28
N SER A 76 -0.42 -5.16 17.45
CA SER A 76 0.12 -3.88 17.91
C SER A 76 1.29 -3.38 17.07
N ASP A 77 2.04 -4.26 16.41
CA ASP A 77 3.13 -3.86 15.51
C ASP A 77 2.59 -3.26 14.21
N ILE A 78 1.31 -3.49 13.90
CA ILE A 78 0.59 -2.94 12.75
C ILE A 78 -0.15 -1.67 13.18
N THR A 79 -0.97 -1.78 14.23
CA THR A 79 -1.89 -0.71 14.66
C THR A 79 -1.20 0.35 15.52
N GLY A 80 -0.10 0.02 16.17
CA GLY A 80 0.54 0.87 17.18
C GLY A 80 0.30 0.35 18.60
N THR A 81 1.03 0.93 19.55
CA THR A 81 1.02 0.54 20.96
C THR A 81 1.11 1.77 21.85
N GLU A 82 0.57 1.68 23.07
CA GLU A 82 0.90 2.66 24.10
C GLU A 82 2.29 2.37 24.67
N ILE A 83 3.11 3.42 24.76
CA ILE A 83 4.41 3.39 25.41
C ILE A 83 4.41 4.34 26.60
N ILE A 84 5.24 4.06 27.60
CA ILE A 84 5.49 4.98 28.70
C ILE A 84 6.69 5.83 28.32
N ARG A 85 6.51 7.15 28.26
CA ARG A 85 7.59 8.11 28.10
C ARG A 85 7.85 8.82 29.43
N GLU A 86 9.13 9.02 29.74
CA GLU A 86 9.52 9.87 30.87
C GLU A 86 9.52 11.34 30.42
N SER A 87 8.84 12.17 31.19
CA SER A 87 8.76 13.62 31.01
C SER A 87 9.26 14.33 32.28
N ASP A 88 9.52 15.63 32.18
CA ASP A 88 9.96 16.46 33.30
C ASP A 88 8.98 16.45 34.50
N THR A 89 7.71 16.08 34.27
CA THR A 89 6.64 16.03 35.27
C THR A 89 6.26 14.62 35.71
N GLY A 90 6.87 13.56 35.15
CA GLY A 90 6.60 12.16 35.49
C GLY A 90 6.47 11.23 34.29
N ARG A 91 5.83 10.08 34.49
CA ARG A 91 5.56 9.09 33.44
C ARG A 91 4.26 9.42 32.72
N GLU A 92 4.32 9.59 31.41
CA GLU A 92 3.16 9.77 30.53
C GLU A 92 2.95 8.53 29.66
N PHE A 93 1.70 8.13 29.45
CA PHE A 93 1.33 7.12 28.46
C PHE A 93 1.11 7.85 27.13
N VAL A 94 1.85 7.47 26.09
CA VAL A 94 1.79 8.07 24.76
C VAL A 94 1.52 6.96 23.76
N PHE A 95 0.53 7.16 22.90
CA PHE A 95 0.27 6.25 21.80
C PHE A 95 1.31 6.43 20.68
N GLU A 96 2.08 5.37 20.43
CA GLU A 96 3.00 5.28 19.32
C GLU A 96 2.28 4.68 18.10
N LYS A 97 2.06 5.52 17.09
CA LYS A 97 1.35 5.14 15.86
C LYS A 97 2.10 4.04 15.12
N GLY A 98 1.38 2.97 14.80
CA GLY A 98 1.90 1.89 13.97
C GLY A 98 2.05 2.26 12.49
N PRO A 99 2.64 1.36 11.68
CA PRO A 99 2.88 1.57 10.26
C PRO A 99 1.61 1.75 9.43
N VAL A 100 0.40 1.42 9.93
CA VAL A 100 -0.86 1.71 9.23
C VAL A 100 -1.20 3.20 9.16
N PHE A 101 -0.55 4.06 9.94
CA PHE A 101 -0.79 5.51 9.89
C PHE A 101 -0.07 6.22 8.74
N ALA A 102 -0.07 5.60 7.56
CA ALA A 102 0.39 6.18 6.30
C ALA A 102 -0.76 6.17 5.27
N ASN A 103 -0.68 7.02 4.25
CA ASN A 103 -1.69 7.07 3.19
C ASN A 103 -1.69 5.83 2.31
N VAL A 104 -0.50 5.30 2.03
CA VAL A 104 -0.28 4.12 1.20
C VAL A 104 0.46 3.09 2.03
N VAL A 105 -0.19 1.96 2.30
CA VAL A 105 0.36 0.86 3.09
C VAL A 105 0.55 -0.36 2.19
N LEU A 106 1.80 -0.80 2.03
CA LEU A 106 2.12 -2.09 1.43
C LEU A 106 2.20 -3.15 2.52
N ALA A 107 1.24 -4.08 2.55
CA ALA A 107 1.24 -5.23 3.45
C ALA A 107 1.74 -6.47 2.71
N ASP A 108 3.06 -6.68 2.76
CA ASP A 108 3.73 -7.74 2.03
C ASP A 108 3.48 -9.09 2.69
N GLU A 109 3.19 -10.12 1.89
CA GLU A 109 2.99 -11.52 2.30
C GLU A 109 1.93 -11.68 3.42
N ILE A 110 0.77 -11.04 3.29
CA ILE A 110 -0.28 -11.03 4.32
C ILE A 110 -0.67 -12.43 4.81
N ASN A 111 -0.53 -13.44 3.95
CA ASN A 111 -0.75 -14.85 4.28
C ASN A 111 0.29 -15.46 5.24
N ARG A 112 1.38 -14.78 5.60
CA ARG A 112 2.35 -15.27 6.60
C ARG A 112 2.04 -14.83 8.03
N ALA A 113 1.24 -13.77 8.19
CA ALA A 113 0.79 -13.31 9.50
C ALA A 113 -0.30 -14.22 10.08
N THR A 114 -0.37 -14.30 11.41
CA THR A 114 -1.44 -15.03 12.09
C THR A 114 -2.83 -14.46 11.77
N PRO A 115 -3.92 -15.24 11.87
CA PRO A 115 -5.27 -14.74 11.62
C PRO A 115 -5.65 -13.51 12.47
N LYS A 116 -5.11 -13.41 13.69
CA LYS A 116 -5.34 -12.25 14.56
C LYS A 116 -4.66 -10.98 14.04
N THR A 117 -3.43 -11.11 13.54
CA THR A 117 -2.66 -10.01 12.96
C THR A 117 -3.27 -9.57 11.62
N GLN A 118 -3.69 -10.52 10.78
CA GLN A 118 -4.46 -10.23 9.56
C GLN A 118 -5.74 -9.46 9.88
N ALA A 119 -6.50 -9.90 10.89
CA ALA A 119 -7.73 -9.23 11.30
C ALA A 119 -7.49 -7.78 11.71
N ALA A 120 -6.43 -7.48 12.45
CA ALA A 120 -6.10 -6.11 12.87
C ALA A 120 -5.83 -5.17 11.68
N LEU A 121 -5.09 -5.65 10.66
CA LEU A 121 -4.87 -4.88 9.43
C LEU A 121 -6.18 -4.67 8.65
N LEU A 122 -7.00 -5.72 8.52
CA LEU A 122 -8.25 -5.67 7.77
C LEU A 122 -9.31 -4.82 8.49
N GLU A 123 -9.31 -4.79 9.81
CA GLU A 123 -10.14 -3.91 10.63
C GLU A 123 -9.75 -2.45 10.40
N ALA A 124 -8.47 -2.11 10.51
CA ALA A 124 -7.97 -0.77 10.19
C ALA A 124 -8.32 -0.36 8.74
N MET A 125 -8.25 -1.30 7.79
CA MET A 125 -8.62 -1.11 6.39
C MET A 125 -10.10 -0.79 6.18
N GLN A 126 -11.01 -1.42 6.94
CA GLN A 126 -12.45 -1.23 6.80
C GLN A 126 -12.97 -0.05 7.60
N GLU A 127 -12.55 0.06 8.86
CA GLU A 127 -13.03 1.07 9.79
C GLU A 127 -12.33 2.42 9.60
N ARG A 128 -11.19 2.46 8.89
CA ARG A 128 -10.35 3.65 8.68
C ARG A 128 -9.88 4.34 9.95
N GLN A 129 -9.84 3.59 11.05
CA GLN A 129 -9.41 4.05 12.35
C GLN A 129 -8.76 2.90 13.12
N VAL A 130 -8.03 3.23 14.18
CA VAL A 130 -7.49 2.28 15.14
C VAL A 130 -7.91 2.70 16.53
N THR A 131 -8.47 1.77 17.31
CA THR A 131 -8.76 2.00 18.72
C THR A 131 -7.69 1.34 19.59
N ALA A 132 -7.04 2.13 20.43
CA ALA A 132 -6.06 1.66 21.41
C ALA A 132 -6.36 2.28 22.77
N ALA A 133 -6.39 1.45 23.82
CA ALA A 133 -6.62 1.88 25.21
C ALA A 133 -7.87 2.73 25.47
N GLY A 134 -8.91 2.55 24.65
CA GLY A 134 -10.17 3.30 24.76
C GLY A 134 -10.18 4.63 24.00
N GLU A 135 -9.07 5.03 23.38
CA GLU A 135 -9.01 6.15 22.44
C GLU A 135 -9.03 5.66 21.00
N THR A 136 -9.66 6.44 20.11
CA THR A 136 -9.76 6.12 18.68
C THR A 136 -8.97 7.13 17.87
N TYR A 137 -8.15 6.63 16.96
CA TYR A 137 -7.24 7.40 16.13
C TYR A 137 -7.59 7.17 14.65
N GLU A 138 -8.00 8.24 13.98
CA GLU A 138 -8.30 8.23 12.54
C GLU A 138 -7.06 7.96 11.70
N LEU A 139 -7.21 7.12 10.67
CA LEU A 139 -6.17 6.92 9.66
C LEU A 139 -6.10 8.11 8.69
N PRO A 140 -4.97 8.29 8.00
CA PRO A 140 -4.82 9.39 7.04
C PRO A 140 -5.83 9.27 5.89
N ASP A 141 -6.53 10.36 5.53
CA ASP A 141 -7.39 10.41 4.34
C ASP A 141 -6.64 11.07 3.16
N PRO A 142 -6.45 10.42 1.99
CA PRO A 142 -6.94 9.09 1.62
C PRO A 142 -6.09 7.96 2.24
N PHE A 143 -6.72 6.79 2.43
CA PHE A 143 -6.09 5.58 2.97
C PHE A 143 -6.21 4.43 1.98
N PHE A 144 -5.08 3.90 1.53
CA PHE A 144 -4.99 2.81 0.56
C PHE A 144 -4.05 1.72 1.05
N VAL A 145 -4.54 0.48 1.06
CA VAL A 145 -3.77 -0.72 1.37
C VAL A 145 -3.60 -1.56 0.10
N LEU A 146 -2.35 -1.88 -0.24
CA LEU A 146 -2.01 -2.97 -1.14
C LEU A 146 -1.49 -4.15 -0.32
N ALA A 147 -2.28 -5.20 -0.17
CA ALA A 147 -1.83 -6.44 0.43
C ALA A 147 -1.23 -7.35 -0.65
N THR A 148 -0.13 -8.05 -0.37
CA THR A 148 0.43 -9.02 -1.31
C THR A 148 0.29 -10.44 -0.77
N GLN A 149 0.11 -11.39 -1.68
CA GLN A 149 0.17 -12.81 -1.39
C GLN A 149 1.08 -13.51 -2.40
N ASN A 150 1.85 -14.47 -1.88
CA ASN A 150 2.61 -15.39 -2.72
C ASN A 150 1.85 -16.73 -2.83
N PRO A 151 1.38 -17.12 -4.02
CA PRO A 151 0.56 -18.31 -4.19
C PRO A 151 1.33 -19.65 -4.01
N ILE A 152 2.67 -19.63 -4.06
CA ILE A 152 3.50 -20.86 -4.13
C ILE A 152 4.09 -21.26 -2.76
N ASP A 153 3.66 -20.66 -1.65
CA ASP A 153 4.33 -20.86 -0.35
C ASP A 153 3.98 -22.22 0.32
N GLN A 154 5.00 -23.06 0.56
CA GLN A 154 4.86 -24.47 0.98
C GLN A 154 4.98 -24.71 2.50
N GLY A 155 4.98 -23.67 3.34
CA GLY A 155 4.98 -23.87 4.80
C GLY A 155 4.55 -22.65 5.63
N GLY A 156 3.71 -22.88 6.65
CA GLY A 156 3.45 -21.89 7.70
C GLY A 156 2.59 -20.68 7.30
N THR A 157 1.77 -20.80 6.25
CA THR A 157 0.88 -19.73 5.81
C THR A 157 -0.56 -19.92 6.29
N TYR A 158 -1.24 -18.79 6.52
CA TYR A 158 -2.64 -18.66 6.84
C TYR A 158 -3.33 -18.00 5.65
N ALA A 159 -4.00 -18.80 4.82
CA ALA A 159 -4.76 -18.27 3.69
C ALA A 159 -5.84 -17.30 4.18
N LEU A 160 -6.03 -16.20 3.44
CA LEU A 160 -7.16 -15.31 3.66
C LEU A 160 -8.45 -16.06 3.32
N PRO A 161 -9.41 -16.19 4.26
CA PRO A 161 -10.74 -16.71 3.94
C PRO A 161 -11.40 -15.86 2.84
N GLU A 162 -12.28 -16.45 2.03
CA GLU A 162 -12.98 -15.75 0.94
C GLU A 162 -13.66 -14.46 1.43
N ALA A 163 -14.32 -14.51 2.59
CA ALA A 163 -14.94 -13.34 3.20
C ALA A 163 -13.96 -12.20 3.53
N GLN A 164 -12.68 -12.50 3.75
CA GLN A 164 -11.63 -11.49 3.95
C GLN A 164 -11.07 -10.98 2.62
N THR A 165 -10.96 -11.84 1.61
CA THR A 165 -10.56 -11.43 0.26
C THR A 165 -11.59 -10.50 -0.39
N ASP A 166 -12.88 -10.70 -0.09
CA ASP A 166 -13.99 -9.86 -0.58
C ASP A 166 -13.92 -8.39 -0.10
N ARG A 167 -13.12 -8.12 0.93
CA ARG A 167 -12.84 -6.76 1.42
C ARG A 167 -11.91 -5.95 0.51
N PHE A 168 -11.25 -6.59 -0.45
CA PHE A 168 -10.42 -5.94 -1.45
C PHE A 168 -11.24 -5.69 -2.71
N MET A 169 -11.20 -4.45 -3.19
CA MET A 169 -11.94 -4.02 -4.39
C MET A 169 -11.43 -4.72 -5.65
N LEU A 170 -10.11 -4.85 -5.78
CA LEU A 170 -9.47 -5.52 -6.91
C LEU A 170 -8.48 -6.57 -6.44
N LYS A 171 -8.43 -7.66 -7.21
CA LYS A 171 -7.36 -8.65 -7.17
C LYS A 171 -6.45 -8.44 -8.39
N LEU A 172 -5.22 -8.00 -8.14
CA LEU A 172 -4.22 -7.70 -9.16
C LEU A 172 -3.31 -8.91 -9.35
N LEU A 173 -3.10 -9.34 -10.58
CA LEU A 173 -2.19 -10.42 -10.93
C LEU A 173 -0.98 -9.81 -11.63
N VAL A 174 0.23 -10.11 -11.14
CA VAL A 174 1.48 -9.70 -11.80
C VAL A 174 2.22 -10.92 -12.29
N ASP A 175 2.37 -11.02 -13.60
CA ASP A 175 3.15 -12.06 -14.26
C ASP A 175 4.63 -11.64 -14.42
N TYR A 176 5.47 -12.58 -14.84
CA TYR A 176 6.86 -12.27 -15.16
C TYR A 176 6.92 -11.34 -16.38
N PRO A 177 7.83 -10.34 -16.35
CA PRO A 177 8.05 -9.47 -17.51
C PRO A 177 8.50 -10.29 -18.72
N GLU A 178 8.20 -9.78 -19.91
CA GLU A 178 8.77 -10.30 -21.15
C GLU A 178 10.30 -10.07 -21.18
N TYR A 179 10.99 -10.77 -22.09
CA TYR A 179 12.47 -10.76 -22.11
C TYR A 179 13.06 -9.36 -22.35
N ASP A 180 12.45 -8.57 -23.23
CA ASP A 180 12.83 -7.19 -23.53
C ASP A 180 12.51 -6.23 -22.36
N GLU A 181 11.40 -6.47 -21.67
CA GLU A 181 11.04 -5.76 -20.44
C GLU A 181 12.06 -6.06 -19.32
N GLU A 182 12.43 -7.33 -19.13
CA GLU A 182 13.46 -7.75 -18.17
C GLU A 182 14.83 -7.12 -18.49
N GLN A 183 15.23 -7.09 -19.76
CA GLN A 183 16.45 -6.38 -20.18
C GLN A 183 16.40 -4.90 -19.82
N THR A 184 15.25 -4.25 -20.03
CA THR A 184 15.05 -2.84 -19.69
C THR A 184 15.16 -2.62 -18.19
N ILE A 185 14.58 -3.51 -17.38
CA ILE A 185 14.68 -3.48 -15.92
C ILE A 185 16.14 -3.60 -15.48
N VAL A 186 16.88 -4.57 -16.03
CA VAL A 186 18.32 -4.74 -15.75
C VAL A 186 19.09 -3.46 -16.12
N ASP A 187 18.82 -2.89 -17.28
CA ASP A 187 19.48 -1.66 -17.73
C ASP A 187 19.23 -0.47 -16.79
N ILE A 188 18.00 -0.29 -16.32
CA ILE A 188 17.62 0.78 -15.38
C ILE A 188 18.34 0.60 -14.04
N TYR A 189 18.37 -0.62 -13.48
CA TYR A 189 18.85 -0.86 -12.12
C TYR A 189 20.34 -1.22 -12.01
N THR A 190 21.02 -1.53 -13.12
CA THR A 190 22.44 -1.93 -13.11
C THR A 190 23.39 -0.81 -13.56
N LYS A 191 22.91 0.22 -14.28
CA LYS A 191 23.75 1.27 -14.89
C LYS A 191 24.25 2.40 -13.95
N GLY A 192 23.99 2.33 -12.65
CA GLY A 192 24.69 3.15 -11.65
C GLY A 192 23.79 4.02 -10.76
N SER A 193 23.57 3.55 -9.53
CA SER A 193 23.40 4.26 -8.25
C SER A 193 22.34 5.36 -8.05
N GLU A 194 21.73 5.95 -9.07
CA GLU A 194 20.67 6.96 -8.84
C GLU A 194 19.30 6.37 -9.16
N THR A 195 18.42 6.37 -8.16
CA THR A 195 17.01 6.05 -8.35
C THR A 195 16.43 7.02 -9.39
N VAL A 196 15.84 6.51 -10.46
CA VAL A 196 15.21 7.33 -11.52
C VAL A 196 14.27 8.36 -10.87
N PRO A 197 14.50 9.68 -11.02
CA PRO A 197 13.64 10.67 -10.39
C PRO A 197 12.23 10.64 -11.01
N VAL A 198 11.22 10.88 -10.18
CA VAL A 198 9.82 11.03 -10.61
C VAL A 198 9.27 12.34 -10.09
N GLU A 199 8.36 12.94 -10.84
CA GLU A 199 7.69 14.17 -10.46
C GLU A 199 6.34 13.88 -9.81
N ARG A 200 5.92 14.81 -8.93
CA ARG A 200 4.57 14.78 -8.36
C ARG A 200 3.58 15.23 -9.43
N ALA A 201 2.65 14.35 -9.79
CA ALA A 201 1.63 14.62 -10.80
C ALA A 201 0.24 14.88 -10.18
N LEU A 202 -0.01 14.32 -8.99
CA LEU A 202 -1.24 14.46 -8.24
C LEU A 202 -0.93 14.86 -6.81
N THR A 203 -1.73 15.75 -6.23
CA THR A 203 -1.70 16.02 -4.79
C THR A 203 -2.73 15.20 -4.04
N ARG A 204 -2.53 15.10 -2.73
CA ARG A 204 -3.47 14.49 -1.79
C ARG A 204 -4.88 15.09 -1.89
N GLU A 205 -4.99 16.41 -1.99
CA GLU A 205 -6.29 17.12 -2.11
C GLU A 205 -6.98 16.81 -3.42
N GLU A 206 -6.22 16.67 -4.51
CA GLU A 206 -6.74 16.30 -5.83
C GLU A 206 -7.28 14.87 -5.84
N ILE A 207 -6.61 13.94 -5.17
CA ILE A 207 -7.10 12.57 -4.99
C ILE A 207 -8.40 12.57 -4.19
N ARG A 208 -8.48 13.30 -3.06
CA ARG A 208 -9.72 13.40 -2.28
C ARG A 208 -10.86 14.05 -3.06
N ALA A 209 -10.55 15.03 -3.91
CA ALA A 209 -11.55 15.62 -4.81
C ALA A 209 -12.03 14.58 -5.85
N ALA A 210 -11.11 13.83 -6.46
CA ALA A 210 -11.43 12.77 -7.41
C ALA A 210 -12.30 11.67 -6.79
N GLN A 211 -11.96 11.19 -5.59
CA GLN A 211 -12.73 10.18 -4.88
C GLN A 211 -14.16 10.63 -4.58
N ARG A 212 -14.36 11.90 -4.21
CA ARG A 212 -15.71 12.46 -4.05
C ARG A 212 -16.49 12.42 -5.35
N HIS A 213 -15.87 12.84 -6.45
CA HIS A 213 -16.51 12.79 -7.77
C HIS A 213 -16.88 11.36 -8.21
N VAL A 214 -16.02 10.37 -7.95
CA VAL A 214 -16.31 8.96 -8.30
C VAL A 214 -17.51 8.41 -7.51
N ARG A 215 -17.69 8.83 -6.26
CA ARG A 215 -18.82 8.41 -5.40
C ARG A 215 -20.16 9.05 -5.78
N ASP A 216 -20.12 10.24 -6.38
CA ASP A 216 -21.30 11.01 -6.76
C ASP A 216 -21.90 10.58 -8.12
N VAL A 217 -21.22 9.72 -8.87
CA VAL A 217 -21.63 9.16 -10.17
C VAL A 217 -22.34 7.83 -9.97
#